data_AF-A0ABD5RP88-F1
#
_entry.id   AF-A0ABD5RP88-F1
#
_cell.length_a   1.000
_cell.length_b   1.000
_cell.length_c   1.000
_cell.angle_alpha   90.00
_cell.angle_beta   90.00
_cell.angle_gamma   90.00
#
_symmetry.space_group_name_H-M   'P 1'
#
loop_
_entity.id
_entity.type
_entity.pdbx_description
1 polymer ?
#
loop_
_entity_poly.entity_id
_entity_poly.type
_entity_poly.pdbx_seq_one_letter_code
_entity_poly.pdbx_strand_id
1 'polypeptide(L)' 'MVNVPAAVAALVAAVLIGFAALAMTGGEFGIAGVSFLSASIVIYLRERFFVAH' A
#
# COMPACT_ATOMS: atom_id res chain seq x y z
N MET A 1 20.94 8.50 -2.60
CA MET A 1 20.24 8.89 -3.85
C MET A 1 18.79 8.50 -3.64
N VAL A 2 17.80 9.38 -3.88
CA VAL A 2 16.39 9.03 -3.66
C VAL A 2 15.99 7.93 -4.63
N ASN A 3 15.58 6.77 -4.11
CA ASN A 3 14.97 5.72 -4.91
C ASN A 3 13.51 6.11 -5.18
N VAL A 4 13.31 6.88 -6.26
CA VAL A 4 12.00 7.38 -6.68
C VAL A 4 10.96 6.26 -6.78
N PRO A 5 11.24 5.09 -7.41
CA PRO A 5 10.29 3.98 -7.43
C PRO A 5 9.91 3.48 -6.02
N ALA A 6 10.87 3.35 -5.10
CA ALA A 6 10.58 2.93 -3.73
C ALA A 6 9.72 3.96 -2.97
N ALA A 7 9.92 5.25 -3.24
CA ALA A 7 9.12 6.32 -2.65
C ALA A 7 7.68 6.33 -3.21
N VAL A 8 7.52 6.15 -4.53
CA VAL A 8 6.19 6.05 -5.16
C VAL A 8 5.44 4.83 -4.63
N ALA A 9 6.09 3.67 -4.52
CA ALA A 9 5.46 2.47 -3.97
C ALA A 9 5.01 2.67 -2.51
N ALA A 10 5.82 3.35 -1.69
CA ALA A 10 5.43 3.69 -0.32
C ALA A 10 4.19 4.61 -0.28
N LEU A 11 4.13 5.60 -1.17
CA LEU A 11 3.00 6.52 -1.28
C LEU A 11 1.71 5.79 -1.72
N VAL A 12 1.81 4.90 -2.70
CA VAL A 12 0.67 4.07 -3.15
C VAL A 12 0.15 3.20 -2.00
N ALA A 13 1.03 2.56 -1.24
CA ALA A 13 0.63 1.75 -0.08
C ALA A 13 -0.06 2.60 1.00
N ALA A 14 0.45 3.80 1.29
CA ALA A 14 -0.17 4.71 2.25
C ALA A 14 -1.60 5.14 1.81
N VAL A 15 -1.79 5.43 0.53
CA VAL A 15 -3.12 5.76 -0.03
C VAL A 15 -4.08 4.57 0.09
N LEU A 16 -3.64 3.36 -0.22
CA LEU A 16 -4.46 2.15 -0.10
C LEU A 16 -4.87 1.87 1.36
N ILE A 17 -3.97 2.08 2.31
CA ILE A 17 -4.27 1.94 3.74
C ILE A 17 -5.27 3.01 4.19
N GLY A 18 -5.08 4.27 3.76
CA GLY A 18 -6.03 5.35 4.05
C GLY A 18 -7.41 5.08 3.48
N PHE A 19 -7.49 4.58 2.25
CA PHE A 19 -8.75 4.18 1.61
C PHE A 19 -9.41 3.01 2.34
N ALA A 20 -8.64 2.01 2.77
CA ALA A 20 -9.14 0.90 3.57
C ALA A 20 -9.73 1.39 4.90
N ALA A 21 -9.05 2.33 5.57
CA ALA A 21 -9.54 2.93 6.81
C ALA A 21 -10.85 3.71 6.60
N LEU A 22 -10.97 4.44 5.49
CA LEU A 22 -12.22 5.10 5.10
C LEU A 22 -13.34 4.11 4.77
N ALA A 23 -13.04 3.01 4.06
CA ALA A 23 -14.04 1.99 3.77
C ALA A 23 -14.57 1.32 5.05
N MET A 24 -13.71 1.14 6.07
CA MET A 24 -14.12 0.64 7.38
C MET A 24 -15.11 1.57 8.09
N THR A 25 -15.03 2.89 7.91
CA THR A 25 -16.00 3.82 8.53
C THR A 25 -17.40 3.68 7.93
N GLY A 26 -17.49 3.25 6.66
CA GLY A 26 -18.74 2.93 5.99
C GLY A 26 -19.27 1.51 6.23
N GLY A 27 -18.53 0.67 6.98
CA GLY A 27 -18.89 -0.74 7.21
C GLY A 27 -18.52 -1.70 6.08
N GLU A 28 -17.82 -1.23 5.04
CA GLU A 28 -17.44 -2.01 3.86
C GLU A 28 -16.14 -2.80 4.08
N PHE A 29 -16.20 -3.82 4.93
CA PHE A 29 -15.02 -4.61 5.32
C PHE A 29 -14.40 -5.41 4.16
N GLY A 30 -15.19 -5.80 3.16
CA GLY A 30 -14.68 -6.49 1.98
C GLY A 30 -13.72 -5.62 1.18
N ILE A 31 -14.13 -4.38 0.90
CA ILE A 31 -13.31 -3.38 0.18
C ILE A 31 -12.07 -3.03 1.00
N ALA A 32 -12.23 -2.87 2.32
CA ALA A 32 -11.10 -2.61 3.21
C ALA A 32 -10.07 -3.74 3.20
N GLY A 33 -10.51 -5.00 3.26
CA GLY A 33 -9.64 -6.17 3.23
C GLY A 33 -8.84 -6.28 1.93
N VAL A 34 -9.49 -6.09 0.78
CA VAL A 34 -8.82 -6.08 -0.53
C VAL A 34 -7.80 -4.94 -0.61
N SER A 35 -8.15 -3.76 -0.11
CA SER A 35 -7.26 -2.60 -0.10
C SER A 35 -6.02 -2.82 0.77
N PHE A 36 -6.18 -3.44 1.95
CA PHE A 36 -5.05 -3.85 2.80
C PHE A 36 -4.17 -4.92 2.16
N LEU A 37 -4.77 -5.90 1.47
CA LEU A 37 -4.03 -6.92 0.74
C LEU A 37 -3.20 -6.29 -0.40
N SER A 38 -3.80 -5.39 -1.18
CA SER A 38 -3.11 -4.64 -2.22
C SER A 38 -1.96 -3.81 -1.66
N ALA A 39 -2.17 -3.10 -0.53
CA ALA A 39 -1.11 -2.34 0.12
C ALA A 39 0.06 -3.24 0.54
N SER A 40 -0.22 -4.42 1.11
CA SER A 40 0.78 -5.40 1.50
C SER A 40 1.61 -5.89 0.31
N ILE A 41 0.98 -6.16 -0.84
CA ILE A 41 1.68 -6.56 -2.06
C ILE A 41 2.60 -5.44 -2.56
N VAL A 42 2.12 -4.20 -2.57
CA VAL A 42 2.93 -3.03 -3.02
C VAL A 42 4.15 -2.86 -2.12
N ILE A 43 4.00 -2.99 -0.80
CA ILE A 43 5.12 -2.93 0.15
C ILE A 43 6.10 -4.09 -0.07
N TYR A 44 5.59 -5.29 -0.30
CA TYR A 44 6.43 -6.45 -0.60
C TYR A 44 7.28 -6.24 -1.87
N LEU A 45 6.65 -5.75 -2.95
CA LEU A 45 7.36 -5.45 -4.20
C LEU A 45 8.37 -4.30 -4.02
N ARG A 46 8.00 -3.27 -3.26
CA ARG A 46 8.90 -2.18 -2.88
C ARG A 46 10.17 -2.72 -2.24
N GLU A 47 10.02 -3.55 -1.21
CA GLU A 47 11.12 -4.05 -0.41
C GLU A 47 12.01 -5.00 -1.24
N ARG A 48 11.38 -5.90 -1.99
CA ARG A 48 12.07 -6.93 -2.78
C ARG A 48 12.86 -6.38 -3.95
N PHE A 49 12.39 -5.33 -4.61
CA PHE A 49 12.98 -4.86 -5.87
C PHE A 49 13.67 -3.50 -5.80
N PHE A 50 13.27 -2.64 -4.86
CA PHE A 50 13.73 -1.25 -4.84
C PHE A 50 14.46 -0.84 -3.55
N VAL A 51 14.50 -1.69 -2.53
CA VAL A 51 15.23 -1.39 -1.28
C VAL A 51 16.37 -2.38 -1.03
N ALA A 52 16.20 -3.65 -1.39
CA ALA A 52 17.20 -4.70 -1.19
C ALA A 52 18.38 -4.70 -2.19
N HIS A 53 18.52 -3.67 -3.05
CA HIS A 53 19.52 -3.58 -4.12
C HIS A 53 20.48 -2.41 -3.95
#